data_AF-T1A2W1-F1
#
_entry.id   AF-T1A2W1-F1
#
_cell.length_a   1.000
_cell.length_b   1.000
_cell.length_c   1.000
_cell.angle_alpha   90.00
_cell.angle_beta   90.00
_cell.angle_gamma   90.00
#
_symmetry.space_group_name_H-M   'P 1'
#
loop_
_entity.id
_entity.type
_entity.pdbx_description
1 polymer ?
#
loop_
_entity_poly.entity_id
_entity_poly.type
_entity_poly.pdbx_seq_one_letter_code
_entity_poly.pdbx_strand_id
1 'polypeptide(L)'
;HAGREHRGDRPVFEETTVDVRCDVIEPATMQGYERDPRSLAQRAEAYLKSTGIADNATFGPENEFFIFDSVRFGNEMRGCFYSIDSVQGAWSSGTEFAEGNTGHRPGIKGGYFPVPPVDAFQDIRSAMCLACEELGLQVEVHHHEVATGGQAEIGIGAGSLVRKADQ
;
A
#
# COMPACT_ATOMS: atom_id res chain seq x y z
N HIS A 1 -12.75 -19.56 29.69
CA HIS A 1 -12.69 -20.26 28.39
C HIS A 1 -12.39 -19.23 27.32
N ALA A 2 -11.20 -19.34 26.73
CA ALA A 2 -10.57 -18.58 25.64
C ALA A 2 -11.45 -17.57 24.85
N GLY A 3 -11.13 -16.27 25.01
CA GLY A 3 -11.27 -15.27 23.96
C GLY A 3 -9.88 -14.85 23.54
N ARG A 4 -9.43 -15.24 22.34
CA ARG A 4 -8.13 -14.85 21.77
C ARG A 4 -8.17 -13.35 21.48
N GLU A 5 -7.49 -12.55 22.28
CA GLU A 5 -7.01 -11.24 21.84
C GLU A 5 -5.94 -11.50 20.77
N HIS A 6 -6.27 -11.23 19.52
CA HIS A 6 -5.25 -11.08 18.49
C HIS A 6 -4.46 -9.82 18.83
N ARG A 7 -3.27 -10.00 19.43
CA ARG A 7 -2.25 -8.96 19.51
C ARG A 7 -1.78 -8.67 18.09
N GLY A 8 -2.37 -7.64 17.49
CA GLY A 8 -1.78 -6.98 16.32
C GLY A 8 -0.65 -6.10 16.82
N ASP A 9 0.50 -6.70 17.11
CA ASP A 9 1.72 -5.97 17.39
C ASP A 9 2.12 -5.22 16.11
N ARG A 10 2.24 -3.89 16.16
CA ARG A 10 2.69 -3.14 14.98
C ARG A 10 4.16 -3.48 14.69
N PRO A 11 4.53 -3.86 13.46
CA PRO A 11 5.87 -4.36 13.14
C PRO A 11 6.99 -3.29 13.12
N VAL A 12 6.73 -2.08 13.63
CA VAL A 12 7.63 -0.91 13.43
C VAL A 12 7.96 -0.17 14.72
N PHE A 13 7.11 -0.21 15.75
CA PHE A 13 7.37 0.48 17.02
C PHE A 13 8.14 -0.44 17.97
N GLU A 14 9.22 0.09 18.58
CA GLU A 14 10.00 -0.64 19.58
C GLU A 14 9.15 -1.02 20.80
N GLU A 15 8.29 -0.10 21.24
CA GLU A 15 7.35 -0.32 22.33
C GLU A 15 5.99 -0.80 21.82
N THR A 16 5.37 -1.74 22.54
CA THR A 16 4.07 -2.29 22.18
C THR A 16 3.01 -1.19 22.07
N THR A 17 2.46 -1.02 20.87
CA THR A 17 1.54 0.08 20.56
C THR A 17 0.40 -0.40 19.66
N VAL A 18 -0.83 -0.07 20.02
CA VAL A 18 -2.05 -0.38 19.25
C VAL A 18 -2.52 0.84 18.45
N ASP A 19 -2.98 0.61 17.21
CA ASP A 19 -3.73 1.59 16.43
C ASP A 19 -5.23 1.36 16.55
N VAL A 20 -5.98 2.44 16.80
CA VAL A 20 -7.44 2.43 16.83
C VAL A 20 -7.94 3.45 15.82
N ARG A 21 -8.73 2.99 14.84
CA ARG A 21 -9.42 3.88 13.88
C ARG A 21 -10.71 4.37 14.53
N CYS A 22 -10.96 5.67 14.41
CA CYS A 22 -12.11 6.34 15.00
C CYS A 22 -12.85 7.17 13.95
N ASP A 23 -14.16 7.33 14.16
CA ASP A 23 -14.98 8.27 13.39
C ASP A 23 -14.97 9.65 14.08
N VAL A 24 -15.17 10.71 13.30
CA VAL A 24 -15.35 12.05 13.87
C VAL A 24 -16.85 12.31 14.04
N ILE A 25 -17.25 12.74 15.23
CA ILE A 25 -18.65 13.03 15.57
C ILE A 25 -18.85 14.51 15.91
N GLU A 26 -20.01 15.06 15.55
CA GLU A 26 -20.46 16.37 16.01
C GLU A 26 -20.92 16.27 17.48
N PRO A 27 -20.24 16.92 18.44
CA PRO A 27 -20.54 16.75 19.87
C PRO A 27 -21.95 17.21 20.26
N ALA A 28 -22.54 18.17 19.55
CA ALA A 28 -23.89 18.65 19.87
C ALA A 28 -24.99 17.66 19.48
N THR A 29 -24.82 16.92 18.39
CA THR A 29 -25.84 16.03 17.82
C THR A 29 -25.50 14.55 17.96
N MET A 30 -24.26 14.24 18.31
CA MET A 30 -23.67 12.89 18.30
C MET A 30 -23.74 12.20 16.93
N GLN A 31 -23.92 12.96 15.85
CA GLN A 31 -23.97 12.44 14.49
C GLN A 31 -22.57 12.43 13.85
N GLY A 32 -22.34 11.50 12.92
CA GLY A 32 -21.10 11.44 12.16
C GLY A 32 -20.85 12.73 11.37
N TYR A 33 -19.66 13.29 11.50
CA TYR A 33 -19.28 14.56 10.89
C TYR A 33 -19.36 14.49 9.37
N GLU A 34 -19.85 15.56 8.74
CA GLU A 34 -20.10 15.55 7.29
C GLU A 34 -18.81 15.42 6.46
N ARG A 35 -17.68 15.91 6.99
CA ARG A 35 -16.38 15.87 6.31
C ARG A 35 -15.48 14.72 6.76
N ASP A 36 -15.97 13.84 7.62
CA ASP A 36 -15.26 12.60 7.95
C ASP A 36 -15.47 11.60 6.80
N PRO A 37 -14.40 11.21 6.07
CA PRO A 37 -14.50 10.25 4.96
C PRO A 37 -15.07 8.89 5.39
N ARG A 38 -14.78 8.47 6.63
CA ARG A 38 -15.22 7.18 7.15
C ARG A 38 -16.72 7.20 7.46
N SER A 39 -17.20 8.24 8.14
CA SER A 39 -18.64 8.50 8.30
C SER A 39 -19.37 8.58 6.95
N LEU A 40 -18.75 9.16 5.91
CA LEU A 40 -19.33 9.19 4.56
C LEU A 40 -19.47 7.78 3.96
N ALA A 41 -18.44 6.94 4.09
CA ALA A 41 -18.48 5.56 3.62
C ALA A 41 -19.56 4.74 4.33
N GLN A 42 -19.72 4.90 5.65
CA GLN A 42 -20.80 4.25 6.42
C GLN A 42 -22.19 4.70 5.95
N ARG A 43 -22.38 6.00 5.70
CA ARG A 43 -23.64 6.52 5.13
C ARG A 43 -23.92 5.96 3.74
N ALA A 44 -22.89 5.78 2.91
CA ALA A 44 -23.03 5.17 1.60
C ALA A 44 -23.49 3.70 1.67
N GLU A 45 -22.89 2.90 2.57
CA GLU A 45 -23.35 1.52 2.81
C GLU A 45 -24.79 1.48 3.32
N ALA A 46 -25.16 2.35 4.27
CA ALA A 46 -26.52 2.44 4.80
C ALA A 46 -27.54 2.87 3.73
N TYR A 47 -27.15 3.82 2.87
CA TYR A 47 -27.99 4.28 1.77
C TYR A 47 -28.26 3.16 0.78
N LEU A 48 -27.23 2.42 0.34
CA LEU A 48 -27.41 1.27 -0.56
C LEU A 48 -28.44 0.28 0.00
N LYS A 49 -28.32 -0.09 1.27
CA LYS A 49 -29.29 -0.97 1.95
C LYS A 49 -30.69 -0.37 1.95
N SER A 50 -30.84 0.92 2.24
CA SER A 50 -32.14 1.59 2.28
C SER A 50 -32.87 1.63 0.92
N THR A 51 -32.13 1.54 -0.18
CA THR A 51 -32.74 1.51 -1.53
C THR A 51 -33.39 0.17 -1.85
N GLY A 52 -33.04 -0.90 -1.13
CA GLY A 52 -33.49 -2.27 -1.42
C GLY A 52 -32.88 -2.88 -2.69
N ILE A 53 -31.91 -2.21 -3.33
CA ILE A 53 -31.25 -2.70 -4.55
C ILE A 53 -30.27 -3.83 -4.22
N ALA A 54 -29.49 -3.66 -3.15
CA ALA A 54 -28.52 -4.65 -2.68
C ALA A 54 -28.24 -4.47 -1.18
N ASP A 55 -27.79 -5.54 -0.53
CA ASP A 55 -27.43 -5.52 0.89
C ASP A 55 -25.97 -5.11 1.14
N ASN A 56 -25.10 -5.25 0.13
CA ASN A 56 -23.67 -5.00 0.26
C ASN A 56 -23.04 -4.58 -1.09
N ALA A 57 -21.95 -3.81 -1.01
CA ALA A 57 -21.06 -3.51 -2.12
C ALA A 57 -19.64 -3.95 -1.73
N THR A 58 -19.04 -4.82 -2.55
CA THR A 58 -17.71 -5.40 -2.30
C THR A 58 -16.67 -4.69 -3.16
N PHE A 59 -15.56 -4.28 -2.54
CA PHE A 59 -14.47 -3.54 -3.16
C PHE A 59 -13.17 -4.34 -3.02
N GLY A 60 -12.40 -4.44 -4.10
CA GLY A 60 -11.06 -5.03 -4.15
C GLY A 60 -10.14 -4.11 -4.95
N PRO A 61 -9.48 -3.13 -4.31
CA PRO A 61 -8.54 -2.25 -4.98
C PRO A 61 -7.19 -2.95 -5.19
N GLU A 62 -6.60 -2.72 -6.36
CA GLU A 62 -5.24 -3.15 -6.72
C GLU A 62 -4.31 -1.95 -6.56
N ASN A 63 -3.68 -1.85 -5.38
CA ASN A 63 -2.81 -0.72 -5.06
C ASN A 63 -1.39 -1.00 -5.55
N GLU A 64 -1.08 -0.55 -6.76
CA GLU A 64 0.29 -0.51 -7.25
C GLU A 64 1.13 0.54 -6.50
N PHE A 65 2.42 0.26 -6.30
CA PHE A 65 3.35 1.18 -5.63
C PHE A 65 4.77 1.05 -6.21
N PHE A 66 5.66 1.95 -5.81
CA PHE A 66 7.07 1.93 -6.19
C PHE A 66 7.98 1.80 -4.97
N ILE A 67 9.03 0.99 -5.10
CA ILE A 67 10.13 0.88 -4.14
C ILE A 67 11.33 1.61 -4.72
N PHE A 68 11.65 2.80 -4.17
CA PHE A 68 12.79 3.62 -4.58
C PHE A 68 13.89 3.61 -3.52
N ASP A 69 15.13 3.77 -3.98
CA ASP A 69 16.30 3.93 -3.10
C ASP A 69 16.50 5.40 -2.71
N SER A 70 16.05 6.34 -3.53
CA SER A 70 16.23 7.77 -3.31
C SER A 70 15.15 8.60 -3.98
N VAL A 71 14.71 9.65 -3.29
CA VAL A 71 13.86 10.72 -3.84
C VAL A 71 14.42 12.06 -3.38
N ARG A 72 14.70 12.96 -4.33
CA ARG A 72 15.15 14.33 -4.09
C ARG A 72 14.26 15.29 -4.85
N PHE A 73 13.94 16.44 -4.27
CA PHE A 73 13.18 17.49 -4.94
C PHE A 73 13.55 18.87 -4.39
N GLY A 74 13.22 19.92 -5.13
CA GLY A 74 13.41 21.30 -4.70
C GLY A 74 12.51 22.25 -5.48
N ASN A 75 12.09 23.34 -4.84
CA ASN A 75 11.26 24.39 -5.43
C ASN A 75 11.69 25.75 -4.89
N GLU A 76 12.59 26.41 -5.63
CA GLU A 76 13.21 27.68 -5.28
C GLU A 76 12.82 28.75 -6.30
N MET A 77 12.95 30.04 -5.95
CA MET A 77 12.67 31.14 -6.89
C MET A 77 13.45 31.02 -8.21
N ARG A 78 14.65 30.42 -8.16
CA ARG A 78 15.53 30.22 -9.31
C ARG A 78 15.28 28.93 -10.09
N GLY A 79 14.37 28.06 -9.64
CA GLY A 79 14.03 26.81 -10.33
C GLY A 79 13.50 25.70 -9.44
N CYS A 80 12.97 24.67 -10.08
CA CYS A 80 12.44 23.47 -9.43
C CYS A 80 13.05 22.19 -10.04
N PHE A 81 13.11 21.11 -9.26
CA PHE A 81 13.53 19.79 -9.73
C PHE A 81 12.91 18.65 -8.91
N TYR A 82 12.91 17.46 -9.48
CA TYR A 82 12.79 16.19 -8.76
C TYR A 82 13.73 15.15 -9.38
N SER A 83 14.14 14.16 -8.60
CA SER A 83 15.02 13.07 -9.01
C SER A 83 14.69 11.86 -8.16
N ILE A 84 14.23 10.80 -8.81
CA ILE A 84 14.06 9.47 -8.20
C ILE A 84 15.23 8.60 -8.62
N ASP A 85 15.62 7.67 -7.77
CA ASP A 85 16.60 6.65 -8.12
C ASP A 85 16.21 5.27 -7.58
N SER A 86 16.61 4.25 -8.32
CA SER A 86 16.38 2.85 -8.01
C SER A 86 17.46 2.00 -8.65
N VAL A 87 17.96 1.00 -7.93
CA VAL A 87 18.86 -0.03 -8.45
C VAL A 87 18.22 -0.82 -9.61
N GLN A 88 16.89 -0.94 -9.60
CA GLN A 88 16.08 -1.54 -10.66
C GLN A 88 15.71 -0.55 -11.79
N GLY A 89 16.10 0.72 -11.69
CA GLY A 89 15.83 1.72 -12.70
C GLY A 89 16.61 1.47 -13.99
N ALA A 90 15.94 1.53 -15.14
CA ALA A 90 16.59 1.37 -16.45
C ALA A 90 17.69 2.42 -16.69
N TRP A 91 17.55 3.60 -16.07
CA TRP A 91 18.54 4.67 -16.07
C TRP A 91 19.83 4.32 -15.29
N SER A 92 19.78 3.31 -14.42
CA SER A 92 20.90 2.89 -13.57
C SER A 92 21.86 1.91 -14.26
N SER A 93 21.68 1.67 -15.56
CA SER A 93 22.50 0.74 -16.33
C SER A 93 23.99 1.11 -16.37
N GLY A 94 24.30 2.40 -16.40
CA GLY A 94 25.67 2.93 -16.36
C GLY A 94 26.15 3.36 -14.98
N THR A 95 25.37 3.14 -13.92
CA THR A 95 25.72 3.60 -12.57
C THR A 95 26.84 2.75 -11.98
N GLU A 96 27.84 3.39 -11.36
CA GLU A 96 28.85 2.72 -10.55
C GLU A 96 28.32 2.53 -9.13
N PHE A 97 28.16 1.27 -8.72
CA PHE A 97 27.77 0.89 -7.36
C PHE A 97 28.98 0.37 -6.59
N ALA A 98 29.01 0.59 -5.27
CA ALA A 98 30.12 0.17 -4.42
C ALA A 98 30.38 -1.35 -4.46
N GLU A 99 29.31 -2.14 -4.58
CA GLU A 99 29.37 -3.61 -4.68
C GLU A 99 29.48 -4.12 -6.13
N GLY A 100 29.59 -3.21 -7.11
CA GLY A 100 29.58 -3.51 -8.53
C GLY A 100 28.19 -3.46 -9.16
N ASN A 101 28.16 -3.29 -10.48
CA ASN A 101 26.92 -3.23 -11.25
C ASN A 101 26.62 -4.62 -11.85
N THR A 102 25.56 -5.28 -11.36
CA THR A 102 25.20 -6.66 -11.75
C THR A 102 24.64 -6.77 -13.16
N GLY A 103 24.23 -5.66 -13.78
CA GLY A 103 23.60 -5.63 -15.11
C GLY A 103 22.13 -6.09 -15.17
N HIS A 104 21.65 -6.83 -14.17
CA HIS A 104 20.29 -7.40 -14.15
C HIS A 104 19.26 -6.40 -13.61
N ARG A 105 18.42 -5.87 -14.51
CA ARG A 105 17.32 -4.95 -14.17
C ARG A 105 16.26 -4.92 -15.28
N PRO A 106 15.00 -4.62 -14.97
CA PRO A 106 13.96 -4.51 -15.97
C PRO A 106 14.18 -3.29 -16.87
N GLY A 107 13.96 -3.46 -18.17
CA GLY A 107 13.87 -2.35 -19.12
C GLY A 107 12.61 -1.50 -18.90
N ILE A 108 12.47 -0.43 -19.69
CA ILE A 108 11.25 0.39 -19.68
C ILE A 108 10.06 -0.50 -20.06
N LYS A 109 9.04 -0.53 -19.20
CA LYS A 109 7.87 -1.43 -19.33
C LYS A 109 8.22 -2.93 -19.38
N GLY A 110 9.36 -3.31 -18.82
CA GLY A 110 9.86 -4.69 -18.80
C GLY A 110 9.87 -5.34 -17.42
N GLY A 111 9.17 -4.76 -16.44
CA GLY A 111 9.11 -5.24 -15.06
C GLY A 111 8.04 -6.30 -14.79
N TYR A 112 7.18 -6.61 -15.75
CA TYR A 112 6.07 -7.53 -15.50
C TYR A 112 6.56 -8.97 -15.36
N PHE A 113 6.58 -9.45 -14.11
CA PHE A 113 6.97 -10.82 -13.70
C PHE A 113 8.32 -11.39 -14.21
N PRO A 114 9.43 -10.64 -14.28
CA PRO A 114 10.73 -11.28 -14.44
C PRO A 114 11.07 -12.05 -13.16
N VAL A 115 11.82 -13.13 -13.29
CA VAL A 115 12.35 -13.85 -12.14
C VAL A 115 13.65 -13.19 -11.64
N PRO A 116 14.04 -13.41 -10.37
CA PRO A 116 15.38 -13.07 -9.91
C PRO A 116 16.47 -13.64 -10.85
N PRO A 117 17.57 -12.92 -11.10
CA PRO A 117 18.01 -11.69 -10.41
C PRO A 117 17.48 -10.38 -11.03
N VAL A 118 16.66 -10.43 -12.09
CA VAL A 118 16.12 -9.21 -12.71
C VAL A 118 15.09 -8.55 -11.79
N ASP A 119 14.24 -9.35 -11.15
CA ASP A 119 13.46 -8.90 -10.00
C ASP A 119 14.32 -8.97 -8.73
N ALA A 120 14.86 -7.83 -8.33
CA ALA A 120 15.66 -7.71 -7.11
C ALA A 120 14.81 -7.50 -5.85
N PHE A 121 13.48 -7.34 -5.99
CA PHE A 121 12.59 -6.94 -4.89
C PHE A 121 11.60 -8.04 -4.46
N GLN A 122 11.81 -9.29 -4.90
CA GLN A 122 11.04 -10.44 -4.44
C GLN A 122 11.01 -10.52 -2.89
N ASP A 123 12.19 -10.50 -2.24
CA ASP A 123 12.29 -10.68 -0.79
C ASP A 123 11.62 -9.56 0.00
N ILE A 124 11.79 -8.31 -0.43
CA ILE A 124 11.14 -7.17 0.23
C ILE A 124 9.61 -7.24 0.05
N ARG A 125 9.11 -7.63 -1.12
CA ARG A 125 7.66 -7.84 -1.30
C ARG A 125 7.15 -8.99 -0.44
N SER A 126 7.89 -10.08 -0.30
CA SER A 126 7.52 -11.18 0.60
C SER A 126 7.49 -10.73 2.06
N ALA A 127 8.44 -9.92 2.51
CA ALA A 127 8.44 -9.34 3.85
C ALA A 127 7.23 -8.40 4.07
N MET A 128 6.89 -7.57 3.08
CA MET A 128 5.68 -6.75 3.11
C MET A 128 4.40 -7.61 3.22
N CYS A 129 4.31 -8.72 2.48
CA CYS A 129 3.17 -9.63 2.55
C CYS A 129 3.01 -10.25 3.95
N LEU A 130 4.11 -10.72 4.56
CA LEU A 130 4.09 -11.28 5.91
C LEU A 130 3.63 -10.23 6.94
N ALA A 131 4.12 -9.00 6.83
CA ALA A 131 3.68 -7.90 7.68
C ALA A 131 2.18 -7.58 7.49
N CYS A 132 1.66 -7.63 6.26
CA CYS A 132 0.23 -7.49 5.98
C CYS A 132 -0.59 -8.60 6.67
N GLU A 133 -0.14 -9.86 6.60
CA GLU A 133 -0.80 -10.99 7.25
C GLU A 133 -0.79 -10.89 8.77
N GLU A 134 0.32 -10.42 9.37
CA GLU A 134 0.42 -10.13 10.81
C GLU A 134 -0.59 -9.06 11.26
N LEU A 135 -0.88 -8.08 10.39
CA LEU A 135 -1.91 -7.06 10.59
C LEU A 135 -3.34 -7.56 10.28
N GLY A 136 -3.51 -8.83 9.93
CA GLY A 136 -4.81 -9.45 9.66
C GLY A 136 -5.37 -9.15 8.26
N LEU A 137 -4.53 -8.71 7.32
CA LEU A 137 -4.89 -8.57 5.92
C LEU A 137 -4.73 -9.91 5.21
N GLN A 138 -5.67 -10.25 4.33
CA GLN A 138 -5.59 -11.46 3.51
C GLN A 138 -4.85 -11.13 2.21
N VAL A 139 -3.58 -11.50 2.13
CA VAL A 139 -2.79 -11.37 0.90
C VAL A 139 -3.20 -12.47 -0.08
N GLU A 140 -3.49 -12.10 -1.33
CA GLU A 140 -3.89 -13.02 -2.40
C GLU A 140 -2.77 -13.22 -3.43
N VAL A 141 -2.07 -12.14 -3.78
CA VAL A 141 -1.01 -12.14 -4.78
C VAL A 141 0.00 -11.04 -4.47
N HIS A 142 1.24 -11.21 -4.93
CA HIS A 142 2.21 -10.12 -5.01
C HIS A 142 3.08 -10.29 -6.25
N HIS A 143 3.49 -9.18 -6.87
CA HIS A 143 4.38 -9.22 -8.02
C HIS A 143 5.11 -7.91 -8.28
N HIS A 144 6.16 -8.03 -9.10
CA HIS A 144 6.72 -6.88 -9.80
C HIS A 144 5.76 -6.47 -10.93
N GLU A 145 5.52 -5.18 -11.03
CA GLU A 145 4.62 -4.58 -12.00
C GLU A 145 5.33 -4.13 -13.29
N VAL A 146 4.60 -3.58 -14.26
CA VAL A 146 5.12 -3.33 -15.62
C VAL A 146 6.35 -2.40 -15.68
N ALA A 147 6.40 -1.32 -14.91
CA ALA A 147 7.41 -0.27 -15.03
C ALA A 147 8.78 -0.66 -14.47
N THR A 148 9.82 0.00 -14.96
CA THR A 148 11.16 -0.08 -14.36
C THR A 148 11.22 0.71 -13.05
N GLY A 149 12.29 0.53 -12.27
CA GLY A 149 12.50 1.30 -11.05
C GLY A 149 11.69 0.81 -9.84
N GLY A 150 11.27 -0.46 -9.85
CA GLY A 150 10.70 -1.13 -8.68
C GLY A 150 9.21 -0.97 -8.50
N GLN A 151 8.43 -0.93 -9.59
CA GLN A 151 6.97 -0.99 -9.47
C GLN A 151 6.55 -2.36 -8.93
N ALA A 152 5.61 -2.39 -8.01
CA ALA A 152 5.14 -3.58 -7.35
C ALA A 152 3.64 -3.49 -7.06
N GLU A 153 3.03 -4.65 -6.84
CA GLU A 153 1.66 -4.78 -6.36
C GLU A 153 1.59 -5.86 -5.29
N ILE A 154 0.72 -5.64 -4.30
CA ILE A 154 0.25 -6.65 -3.34
C ILE A 154 -1.27 -6.60 -3.35
N GLY A 155 -1.88 -7.69 -3.83
CA GLY A 155 -3.34 -7.85 -3.84
C GLY A 155 -3.84 -8.28 -2.47
N ILE A 156 -4.79 -7.53 -1.92
CA ILE A 156 -5.47 -7.84 -0.66
C ILE A 156 -6.92 -8.17 -0.95
N GLY A 157 -7.42 -9.24 -0.35
CA GLY A 157 -8.79 -9.72 -0.52
C GLY A 157 -9.86 -8.63 -0.33
N ALA A 158 -10.96 -8.79 -1.06
CA ALA A 158 -12.03 -7.80 -1.13
C ALA A 158 -12.86 -7.71 0.16
N GLY A 159 -13.53 -6.57 0.37
CA GLY A 159 -14.35 -6.33 1.55
C GLY A 159 -15.49 -5.33 1.31
N SER A 160 -16.31 -5.06 2.34
CA SER A 160 -17.30 -3.98 2.27
C SER A 160 -16.59 -2.62 2.11
N LEU A 161 -17.31 -1.59 1.66
CA LEU A 161 -16.75 -0.26 1.42
C LEU A 161 -15.92 0.26 2.62
N VAL A 162 -16.51 0.27 3.83
CA VAL A 162 -15.85 0.79 5.03
C VAL A 162 -14.67 -0.09 5.41
N ARG A 163 -14.86 -1.41 5.42
CA ARG A 163 -13.80 -2.36 5.80
C ARG A 163 -12.63 -2.30 4.83
N LYS A 164 -12.90 -2.20 3.53
CA LYS A 164 -11.85 -2.17 2.51
C LYS A 164 -11.11 -0.84 2.50
N ALA A 165 -11.80 0.27 2.77
CA ALA A 165 -11.14 1.58 2.89
C ALA A 165 -10.20 1.68 4.10
N ASP A 166 -10.43 0.88 5.16
CA ASP A 166 -9.53 0.79 6.32
C ASP A 166 -8.25 -0.01 6.07
N GLN A 167 -8.32 -0.95 5.11
CA GLN A 167 -7.30 -1.96 4.80
C GLN A 167 -6.38 -1.48 3.69
#